data_AF-A0A7X7N0I2-F1
#
_entry.id   AF-A0A7X7N0I2-F1
#
_cell.length_a   1.000
_cell.length_b   1.000
_cell.length_c   1.000
_cell.angle_alpha   90.00
_cell.angle_beta   90.00
_cell.angle_gamma   90.00
#
_symmetry.space_group_name_H-M   'P 1'
#
loop_
_entity.id
_entity.type
_entity.pdbx_description
1 polymer ?
#
loop_
_entity_poly.entity_id
_entity_poly.type
_entity_poly.pdbx_seq_one_letter_code
_entity_poly.pdbx_strand_id
1 'polypeptide(L)' 'MPKEFLMGNEAIALGAMHAGVNFVAGYPGTPSTEVLETVAKRRAEINPDIYVEWSVNEKAAL' A
#
# COMPACT_ATOMS: atom_id res chain seq x y z
N MET A 1 6.95 14.65 -14.15
CA MET A 1 6.55 13.23 -14.04
C MET A 1 5.64 12.91 -15.21
N PRO A 2 5.81 11.76 -15.89
CA PRO A 2 4.88 11.36 -16.94
C PRO A 2 3.46 11.20 -16.36
N LYS A 3 2.44 11.44 -17.18
CA LYS A 3 1.06 11.09 -16.81
C LYS A 3 0.94 9.57 -16.84
N GLU A 4 0.50 8.99 -15.72
CA GLU A 4 0.28 7.56 -15.54
C GLU A 4 -1.21 7.31 -15.31
N PHE A 5 -1.76 6.26 -15.92
CA PHE A 5 -3.09 5.77 -15.58
C PHE A 5 -2.96 4.80 -14.42
N LEU A 6 -3.72 5.03 -13.36
CA LEU A 6 -3.68 4.25 -12.13
C LEU A 6 -5.02 3.57 -11.89
N MET A 7 -4.98 2.36 -11.36
CA MET A 7 -6.13 1.75 -10.71
C MET A 7 -6.48 2.54 -9.44
N GLY A 8 -7.75 2.48 -9.02
CA GLY A 8 -8.19 3.15 -7.78
C GLY A 8 -7.37 2.71 -6.55
N ASN A 9 -7.08 1.42 -6.44
CA ASN A 9 -6.26 0.86 -5.36
C ASN A 9 -4.83 1.41 -5.36
N GLU A 10 -4.25 1.62 -6.54
CA GLU A 10 -2.92 2.22 -6.68
C GLU A 10 -2.93 3.70 -6.27
N ALA A 11 -3.97 4.43 -6.64
CA ALA A 11 -4.13 5.82 -6.23
C ALA A 11 -4.26 5.96 -4.71
N ILE A 12 -4.97 5.05 -4.04
CA ILE A 12 -5.08 5.01 -2.57
C ILE A 12 -3.71 4.75 -1.94
N ALA A 13 -2.99 3.72 -2.41
CA ALA A 13 -1.67 3.38 -1.92
C ALA A 13 -0.69 4.56 -2.04
N LEU A 14 -0.60 5.16 -3.23
CA LEU A 14 0.27 6.31 -3.48
C LEU A 14 -0.12 7.52 -2.63
N GLY A 15 -1.42 7.77 -2.45
CA GLY A 15 -1.91 8.85 -1.60
C GLY A 15 -1.47 8.69 -0.15
N ALA A 16 -1.61 7.48 0.41
CA ALA A 16 -1.16 7.17 1.77
C ALA A 16 0.35 7.36 1.94
N MET A 17 1.14 6.89 0.97
CA MET A 17 2.60 7.03 1.00
C MET A 17 3.05 8.49 0.94
N HIS A 18 2.45 9.30 0.05
CA HIS A 18 2.75 10.74 -0.04
C HIS A 18 2.27 11.52 1.19
N ALA A 19 1.26 11.02 1.89
CA ALA A 19 0.81 11.58 3.17
C ALA A 19 1.74 11.26 4.35
N GLY A 20 2.79 10.45 4.14
CA GLY A 20 3.78 10.12 5.17
C GLY A 20 3.48 8.85 5.97
N VAL A 21 2.55 8.00 5.52
CA VAL A 21 2.35 6.67 6.12
C VAL A 21 3.65 5.87 6.03
N ASN A 22 4.08 5.30 7.16
CA ASN A 22 5.33 4.53 7.30
C ASN A 22 5.10 3.07 7.74
N PHE A 23 3.86 2.66 7.98
CA PHE A 23 3.47 1.31 8.32
C PHE A 23 2.15 0.95 7.62
N VAL A 24 2.10 -0.20 6.96
CA VAL A 24 0.91 -0.72 6.29
C VAL A 24 0.79 -2.21 6.57
N ALA A 25 -0.32 -2.62 7.18
CA ALA A 25 -0.67 -4.02 7.41
C ALA A 25 -2.00 -4.35 6.73
N GLY A 26 -2.21 -5.63 6.43
CA GLY A 26 -3.44 -6.09 5.79
C GLY A 26 -3.59 -7.59 5.84
N TYR A 27 -4.80 -8.08 5.62
CA TYR A 27 -5.10 -9.49 5.40
C TYR A 27 -5.53 -9.67 3.93
N PRO A 28 -5.04 -10.69 3.21
CA PRO A 28 -5.36 -10.87 1.80
C PRO A 28 -6.86 -11.07 1.56
N GLY A 29 -7.40 -10.35 0.58
CA GLY A 29 -8.80 -10.43 0.19
C GLY A 29 -9.13 -9.43 -0.92
N THR A 30 -9.81 -9.88 -1.98
CA THR A 30 -10.34 -8.95 -2.99
C THR A 30 -11.50 -8.15 -2.38
N PRO A 31 -11.64 -6.85 -2.71
CA PRO A 31 -10.90 -6.10 -3.73
C PRO A 31 -9.74 -5.24 -3.17
N SER A 32 -9.22 -5.50 -1.98
CA SER A 32 -8.24 -4.61 -1.31
C SER A 32 -6.78 -5.03 -1.41
N THR A 33 -6.49 -6.26 -1.83
CA THR A 33 -5.12 -6.81 -1.91
C THR A 33 -4.15 -5.88 -2.65
N GLU A 34 -4.58 -5.28 -3.75
CA GLU A 34 -3.74 -4.44 -4.59
C GLU A 34 -3.27 -3.17 -3.89
N VAL A 35 -4.00 -2.66 -2.87
CA VAL A 35 -3.55 -1.47 -2.13
C VAL A 35 -2.23 -1.77 -1.42
N LEU A 36 -2.18 -2.86 -0.65
CA LEU A 36 -1.00 -3.24 0.13
C LEU A 36 0.14 -3.68 -0.79
N GLU A 37 -0.16 -4.43 -1.86
CA GLU A 37 0.84 -4.81 -2.86
C GLU A 37 1.46 -3.60 -3.56
N THR A 38 0.67 -2.56 -3.86
CA THR A 38 1.20 -1.35 -4.49
C THR A 38 2.15 -0.62 -3.56
N VAL A 39 1.84 -0.52 -2.25
CA VAL A 39 2.79 0.02 -1.28
C VAL A 39 4.06 -0.81 -1.24
N ALA A 40 3.95 -2.14 -1.18
CA ALA A 40 5.10 -3.04 -1.17
C ALA A 40 6.00 -2.88 -2.42
N LYS A 41 5.39 -2.74 -3.60
CA LYS A 41 6.10 -2.60 -4.90
C LYS A 41 6.72 -1.21 -5.08
N ARG A 42 6.03 -0.15 -4.64
CA ARG A 42 6.39 1.24 -4.96
C ARG A 42 7.07 2.00 -3.82
N ARG A 43 7.18 1.43 -2.60
CA ARG A 43 7.79 2.14 -1.46
C ARG A 43 9.18 2.69 -1.72
N ALA A 44 10.01 1.99 -2.49
CA ALA A 44 11.35 2.45 -2.83
C ALA A 44 11.38 3.79 -3.60
N GLU A 45 10.30 4.16 -4.28
CA GLU A 45 10.19 5.41 -5.05
C GLU A 45 9.91 6.63 -4.16
N ILE A 46 9.32 6.43 -2.98
CA ILE A 46 8.80 7.52 -2.12
C ILE A 46 9.50 7.50 -0.75
N ASN A 47 9.43 6.37 -0.06
CA ASN A 47 10.11 6.14 1.21
C ASN A 47 10.42 4.64 1.38
N PRO A 48 11.69 4.21 1.25
CA PRO A 48 12.06 2.80 1.36
C PRO A 48 11.84 2.23 2.77
N ASP A 49 11.72 3.08 3.79
CA ASP A 49 11.55 2.68 5.19
C ASP A 49 10.11 2.34 5.56
N ILE A 50 9.16 2.46 4.63
CA ILE A 50 7.77 2.03 4.85
C ILE A 50 7.75 0.52 5.13
N TYR A 51 7.33 0.15 6.33
CA TYR A 51 7.14 -1.24 6.70
C TYR A 51 5.80 -1.74 6.15
N VAL A 52 5.83 -2.94 5.54
CA VAL A 52 4.65 -3.55 4.92
C VAL A 52 4.58 -5.01 5.33
N GLU A 53 3.43 -5.46 5.84
CA GLU A 53 3.23 -6.85 6.25
C GLU A 53 1.85 -7.40 5.88
N TRP A 54 1.80 -8.73 5.73
CA TRP A 54 0.55 -9.47 5.74
C TRP A 54 0.31 -10.01 7.16
N SER A 55 -0.87 -9.75 7.69
CA SER A 55 -1.33 -10.25 8.98
C SER A 55 -2.01 -11.63 8.81
N VAL A 56 -2.24 -12.33 9.93
CA VAL A 56 -2.86 -13.67 9.92
C VAL A 56 -4.38 -13.68 9.79
N ASN A 57 -5.03 -12.54 10.05
CA ASN A 57 -6.47 -12.26 9.89
C ASN A 57 -6.68 -10.74 9.96
N GLU A 58 -7.90 -10.28 9.68
CA GLU A 58 -8.29 -8.88 9.70
C GLU A 58 -8.16 -8.25 11.09
N LYS A 59 -8.40 -9.04 12.14
CA LYS A 59 -8.27 -8.55 13.52
C LYS A 59 -6.82 -8.25 13.91
N ALA A 60 -5.86 -8.98 13.35
CA ALA A 60 -4.43 -8.73 13.55
C ALA A 60 -3.90 -7.59 12.66
N ALA A 61 -4.61 -7.24 11.59
CA ALA A 61 -4.26 -6.13 10.70
C ALA A 61 -4.74 -4.75 11.20
N LEU A 62 -5.58 -4.73 12.25
CA LEU A 62 -6.25 -3.57 12.84
C LEU A 62 -5.51 -3.08 14.09
#